data_AF-A0A2V9VUZ0-F1
#
_entry.id   AF-A0A2V9VUZ0-F1
#
_cell.length_a   1.000
_cell.length_b   1.000
_cell.length_c   1.000
_cell.angle_alpha   90.00
_cell.angle_beta   90.00
_cell.angle_gamma   90.00
#
_symmetry.space_group_name_H-M   'P 1'
#
loop_
_entity.id
_entity.type
_entity.pdbx_description
1 polymer ?
#
loop_
_entity_poly.entity_id
_entity_poly.type
_entity_poly.pdbx_seq_one_letter_code
_entity_poly.pdbx_strand_id
1 'polypeptide(L)'
;MMPIRDVVIFPHMMTPFVVGRESSVRALEEALASDKKIFLATQHDASIDEPKANEIYQIGTVVNIVQSLKLPDGNIKVLVEGIERAKVLQIVDTEGFMQATVRLAR
;
A
#
# COMPACT_ATOMS: atom_id res chain seq x y z
N MET A 1 2.40 2.92 -4.24
CA MET A 1 1.50 3.00 -3.06
C MET A 1 0.41 1.97 -3.22
N MET A 2 -0.27 1.60 -2.14
CA MET A 2 -1.36 0.63 -2.19
C MET A 2 -2.56 1.10 -1.36
N PRO A 3 -3.74 1.25 -1.98
CA PRO A 3 -4.98 1.46 -1.25
C PRO A 3 -5.37 0.21 -0.45
N ILE A 4 -5.80 0.33 0.81
CA ILE A 4 -6.26 -0.79 1.63
C ILE A 4 -7.70 -0.57 2.13
N ARG A 5 -8.43 -1.66 2.41
CA ARG A 5 -9.88 -1.63 2.72
C ARG A 5 -10.19 -2.01 4.16
N ASP A 6 -9.68 -3.17 4.58
CA ASP A 6 -10.18 -3.84 5.79
C ASP A 6 -9.38 -3.50 7.04
N VAL A 7 -8.25 -2.81 6.89
CA VAL A 7 -7.34 -2.52 7.99
C VAL A 7 -6.73 -1.14 7.86
N VAL A 8 -6.48 -0.51 9.00
CA VAL A 8 -5.65 0.69 9.12
C VAL A 8 -4.39 0.27 9.84
N ILE A 9 -3.23 0.46 9.22
CA ILE A 9 -1.94 0.11 9.81
C ILE A 9 -1.33 1.36 10.44
N PHE A 10 -1.02 1.29 11.72
CA PHE A 10 -0.32 2.35 12.46
C PHE A 10 1.17 2.03 12.59
N PRO A 11 2.02 3.04 12.89
CA PRO A 11 3.41 2.82 13.26
C PRO A 11 3.57 1.72 14.32
N HIS A 12 4.62 0.91 14.18
CA HIS A 12 5.00 -0.24 15.02
C HIS A 12 4.04 -1.44 14.98
N MET A 13 2.97 -1.39 14.19
CA MET A 13 2.11 -2.57 14.00
C MET A 13 2.73 -3.55 13.00
N MET A 14 2.75 -4.82 13.39
CA MET A 14 3.01 -5.95 12.50
C MET A 14 1.68 -6.50 12.00
N THR A 15 1.42 -6.42 10.69
CA THR A 15 0.10 -6.79 10.14
C THR A 15 0.25 -7.66 8.90
N PRO A 16 -0.28 -8.90 8.92
CA PRO A 16 -0.37 -9.72 7.72
C PRO A 16 -1.64 -9.37 6.92
N PHE A 17 -1.56 -9.37 5.60
CA PHE A 17 -2.74 -9.29 4.72
C PHE A 17 -2.46 -9.91 3.35
N VAL A 18 -3.50 -10.06 2.54
CA VAL A 18 -3.44 -10.64 1.18
C VAL A 18 -3.65 -9.55 0.14
N VAL A 19 -2.81 -9.55 -0.88
CA VAL A 19 -2.86 -8.64 -2.02
C VAL A 19 -3.28 -9.44 -3.26
N GLY A 20 -4.38 -9.05 -3.90
CA GLY A 20 -4.91 -9.74 -5.08
C GLY A 20 -5.24 -8.86 -6.28
N ARG A 21 -5.45 -7.55 -6.10
CA ARG A 21 -5.64 -6.64 -7.24
C ARG A 21 -4.35 -6.52 -8.03
N GLU A 22 -4.45 -6.59 -9.35
CA GLU A 22 -3.31 -6.53 -10.25
C GLU A 22 -2.46 -5.26 -10.04
N SER A 23 -3.12 -4.10 -9.89
CA SER A 23 -2.47 -2.82 -9.61
C SER A 23 -1.71 -2.81 -8.27
N SER A 24 -2.26 -3.49 -7.26
CA SER A 24 -1.64 -3.60 -5.93
C SER A 24 -0.50 -4.62 -5.90
N VAL A 25 -0.61 -5.72 -6.65
CA VAL A 25 0.48 -6.69 -6.84
C VAL A 25 1.67 -6.03 -7.53
N ARG A 26 1.45 -5.27 -8.61
CA ARG A 26 2.51 -4.50 -9.29
C ARG A 26 3.18 -3.49 -8.35
N ALA A 27 2.39 -2.72 -7.60
CA ALA A 27 2.93 -1.77 -6.62
C ALA A 27 3.81 -2.45 -5.55
N LEU A 28 3.44 -3.66 -5.13
CA LEU A 28 4.19 -4.47 -4.18
C LEU A 28 5.49 -5.00 -4.80
N GLU A 29 5.45 -5.51 -6.03
CA GLU A 29 6.63 -6.01 -6.75
C GLU A 29 7.67 -4.91 -6.93
N GLU A 30 7.26 -3.70 -7.30
CA GLU A 30 8.15 -2.54 -7.41
C GLU A 30 8.75 -2.12 -6.06
N ALA A 31 7.96 -2.15 -4.99
CA ALA A 31 8.46 -1.89 -3.64
C ALA A 31 9.50 -2.94 -3.21
N LEU A 32 9.26 -4.22 -3.51
CA LEU A 32 10.18 -5.32 -3.21
C LEU A 32 11.49 -5.24 -4.00
N ALA A 33 11.45 -4.72 -5.23
CA ALA A 33 12.62 -4.49 -6.07
C ALA A 33 13.46 -3.26 -5.64
N SER A 34 12.88 -2.37 -4.82
CA SER A 34 13.51 -1.15 -4.31
C SER A 34 13.92 -1.30 -2.83
N ASP A 35 13.60 -0.33 -1.98
CA ASP A 35 13.99 -0.28 -0.57
C ASP A 35 13.03 -1.06 0.37
N LYS A 36 12.15 -1.90 -0.19
CA LYS A 36 11.12 -2.68 0.52
C LYS A 36 10.14 -1.84 1.33
N LYS A 37 9.97 -0.56 0.99
CA LYS A 37 8.95 0.29 1.61
C LYS A 37 7.80 0.54 0.67
N ILE A 38 6.61 0.64 1.25
CA ILE A 38 5.42 1.02 0.52
C ILE A 38 4.54 1.92 1.37
N PHE A 39 3.96 2.94 0.75
CA PHE A 39 2.95 3.77 1.40
C PHE A 39 1.58 3.12 1.28
N LEU A 40 0.93 2.91 2.42
CA LEU A 40 -0.42 2.38 2.54
C LEU A 40 -1.37 3.48 3.02
N ALA A 41 -2.51 3.61 2.35
CA ALA A 41 -3.59 4.51 2.76
C ALA A 41 -4.93 3.82 2.54
N THR A 42 -5.91 4.12 3.39
CA THR A 42 -7.25 3.56 3.22
C THR A 42 -8.01 4.26 2.11
N GLN A 43 -8.90 3.53 1.45
CA GLN A 43 -9.90 4.11 0.54
C GLN A 43 -11.11 4.61 1.33
N HIS A 44 -11.84 5.59 0.78
CA HIS A 44 -13.05 6.14 1.40
C HIS A 44 -14.18 5.11 1.49
N ASP A 45 -14.34 4.31 0.44
CA ASP A 45 -15.38 3.28 0.32
C ASP A 45 -14.72 1.95 -0.03
N ALA A 46 -14.82 0.95 0.85
CA ALA A 46 -14.24 -0.37 0.67
C ALA A 46 -14.88 -1.21 -0.47
N SER A 47 -16.05 -0.83 -0.96
CA SER A 47 -16.73 -1.52 -2.07
C SER A 47 -16.12 -1.20 -3.45
N ILE A 48 -15.31 -0.12 -3.55
CA ILE A 48 -14.70 0.30 -4.82
C ILE A 48 -13.46 -0.54 -5.11
N ASP A 49 -13.46 -1.21 -6.27
CA ASP A 49 -12.36 -2.10 -6.60
C ASP A 49 -11.08 -1.38 -7.03
N GLU A 50 -11.22 -0.46 -7.98
CA GLU A 50 -10.16 0.38 -8.51
C GLU A 50 -10.43 1.83 -8.10
N PRO A 51 -10.03 2.24 -6.87
CA PRO A 51 -10.27 3.59 -6.39
C PRO A 51 -9.41 4.57 -7.18
N LYS A 52 -9.94 5.77 -7.42
CA LYS A 52 -9.19 6.91 -7.96
C LYS A 52 -8.37 7.59 -6.88
N ALA A 53 -7.40 8.41 -7.29
CA ALA A 53 -6.56 9.18 -6.37
C ALA A 53 -7.36 10.04 -5.36
N ASN A 54 -8.51 10.60 -5.76
CA ASN A 54 -9.38 11.42 -4.91
C ASN A 54 -10.30 10.60 -3.98
N GLU A 55 -10.29 9.26 -4.10
CA GLU A 55 -11.07 8.32 -3.28
C GLU A 55 -10.20 7.66 -2.19
N ILE A 56 -8.96 8.14 -2.04
CA ILE A 56 -7.98 7.63 -1.09
C ILE A 56 -7.68 8.71 -0.05
N TYR A 57 -7.63 8.32 1.22
CA TYR A 57 -7.27 9.24 2.29
C TYR A 57 -5.83 9.75 2.10
N GLN A 58 -5.64 11.07 2.27
CA GLN A 58 -4.34 11.71 2.09
C GLN A 58 -3.32 11.38 3.18
N ILE A 59 -3.77 10.85 4.32
CA ILE A 59 -2.89 10.41 5.41
C ILE A 59 -2.89 8.90 5.45
N GLY A 60 -1.69 8.34 5.48
CA GLY A 60 -1.48 6.90 5.59
C GLY A 60 -0.20 6.61 6.34
N THR A 61 0.31 5.41 6.16
CA THR A 61 1.49 4.90 6.86
C THR A 61 2.49 4.36 5.85
N VAL A 62 3.74 4.78 5.98
CA VAL A 62 4.86 4.12 5.30
C VAL A 62 5.14 2.84 6.07
N VAL A 63 5.15 1.71 5.38
CA VAL A 63 5.44 0.40 5.98
C VAL A 63 6.68 -0.21 5.36
N ASN A 64 7.37 -1.05 6.14
CA ASN A 64 8.40 -1.95 5.65
C ASN A 64 7.77 -3.30 5.30
N ILE A 65 8.16 -3.90 4.18
CA ILE A 65 7.74 -5.25 3.79
C ILE A 65 8.70 -6.24 4.44
N VAL A 66 8.20 -6.98 5.42
CA VAL A 66 9.00 -7.92 6.22
C VAL A 66 9.09 -9.27 5.51
N GLN A 67 7.96 -9.77 5.01
CA GLN A 67 7.88 -11.03 4.28
C GLN A 67 6.81 -10.97 3.18
N SER A 68 7.02 -11.73 2.10
CA SER A 68 6.06 -11.92 1.01
C SER A 68 6.07 -13.37 0.55
N LEU A 69 4.88 -13.95 0.35
CA LEU A 69 4.69 -15.30 -0.17
C LEU A 69 3.66 -15.26 -1.31
N LYS A 70 4.09 -15.63 -2.52
CA LYS A 70 3.19 -15.79 -3.66
C LYS A 70 2.42 -17.11 -3.51
N LEU A 71 1.10 -17.01 -3.54
CA LEU A 71 0.18 -18.14 -3.42
C LEU A 71 -0.08 -18.76 -4.81
N PRO A 72 -0.53 -20.03 -4.88
CA PRO A 72 -0.78 -20.71 -6.16
C PRO A 72 -1.85 -20.05 -7.03
N ASP A 73 -2.76 -19.28 -6.44
CA ASP A 73 -3.82 -18.52 -7.12
C ASP A 73 -3.34 -17.18 -7.70
N GLY A 74 -2.06 -16.83 -7.49
CA GLY A 74 -1.46 -15.58 -7.94
C GLY A 74 -1.52 -14.45 -6.91
N ASN A 75 -2.31 -14.58 -5.84
CA ASN A 75 -2.34 -13.62 -4.75
C ASN A 75 -1.01 -13.63 -3.98
N ILE A 76 -0.70 -12.54 -3.29
CA ILE A 76 0.50 -12.43 -2.47
C ILE A 76 0.10 -12.19 -1.02
N LYS A 77 0.48 -13.12 -0.13
CA LYS A 77 0.39 -12.91 1.31
C LYS A 77 1.61 -12.12 1.77
N VAL A 78 1.40 -10.97 2.41
CA VAL A 78 2.46 -10.11 2.90
C VAL A 78 2.38 -9.93 4.40
N LEU A 79 3.53 -9.75 5.04
CA LEU A 79 3.67 -9.26 6.40
C LEU A 79 4.40 -7.93 6.36
N VAL A 80 3.80 -6.89 6.93
CA VAL A 80 4.39 -5.55 6.96
C VAL A 80 4.54 -5.03 8.37
N GLU A 81 5.48 -4.11 8.55
CA GLU A 81 5.69 -3.34 9.77
C GLU A 81 5.40 -1.86 9.51
N GLY A 82 4.51 -1.24 10.27
CA GLY A 82 4.30 0.21 10.20
C GLY A 82 5.52 0.97 10.70
N ILE A 83 6.02 1.92 9.91
CA ILE A 83 7.18 2.75 10.29
C ILE A 83 6.71 4.08 10.86
N GLU A 84 6.05 4.88 10.04
CA GLU A 84 5.67 6.25 10.38
C GLU A 84 4.50 6.73 9.52
N ARG A 85 3.78 7.75 10.00
CA ARG A 85 2.70 8.37 9.24
C ARG A 85 3.28 9.26 8.15
N ALA A 86 2.60 9.35 7.01
CA ALA A 86 2.95 10.29 5.95
C ALA A 86 1.71 10.92 5.32
N LYS A 87 1.89 12.12 4.78
CA LYS A 87 0.88 12.84 4.01
C LYS A 87 1.21 12.79 2.52
N VAL A 88 0.24 12.38 1.71
CA VAL A 88 0.30 12.44 0.25
C VAL A 88 0.47 13.88 -0.22
N LEU A 89 1.44 14.10 -1.09
CA LEU A 89 1.62 15.34 -1.86
C LEU A 89 1.07 15.20 -3.28
N GLN A 90 1.25 14.02 -3.88
CA GLN A 90 0.81 13.73 -5.24
C GLN A 90 0.59 12.22 -5.41
N ILE A 91 -0.42 11.84 -6.18
CA ILE A 91 -0.64 10.48 -6.68
C ILE A 91 -0.66 10.54 -8.20
N VAL A 92 0.04 9.62 -8.85
CA VAL A 92 0.02 9.41 -10.30
C VAL A 92 -0.16 7.93 -10.58
N ASP A 93 -0.85 7.61 -11.67
CA ASP A 93 -0.86 6.25 -12.22
C ASP A 93 0.29 6.09 -13.18
N THR A 94 1.10 5.05 -12.98
CA THR A 94 2.27 4.76 -13.81
C THR A 94 2.35 3.26 -14.00
N GLU A 95 2.41 2.80 -15.24
CA GLU A 95 2.61 1.38 -15.59
C GLU A 95 1.61 0.40 -14.94
N GLY A 96 0.38 0.87 -14.70
CA GLY A 96 -0.71 0.05 -14.15
C GLY A 96 -0.73 -0.03 -12.62
N PHE A 97 0.01 0.83 -11.91
CA PHE A 97 -0.09 0.97 -10.46
C PHE A 97 0.04 2.43 -10.01
N MET A 98 -0.42 2.71 -8.78
CA MET A 98 -0.33 4.05 -8.21
C MET A 98 1.04 4.32 -7.60
N GLN A 99 1.64 5.45 -7.94
CA GLN A 99 2.80 6.01 -7.26
C GLN A 99 2.39 7.25 -6.46
N ALA A 100 2.90 7.35 -5.23
CA ALA A 100 2.66 8.52 -4.39
C ALA A 100 3.97 9.17 -3.97
N THR A 101 4.02 10.49 -4.14
CA THR A 101 5.00 11.32 -3.44
C THR A 101 4.41 11.69 -2.09
N VAL A 102 5.12 11.39 -1.01
CA VAL A 102 4.63 11.61 0.36
C VAL A 102 5.62 12.44 1.16
N ARG A 103 5.09 13.19 2.13
CA ARG A 103 5.86 13.90 3.15
C ARG A 103 5.66 13.20 4.48
N LEU A 104 6.75 12.76 5.10
CA LEU A 104 6.74 12.14 6.42
C LEU A 104 6.18 13.11 7.47
N ALA A 105 5.34 12.60 8.36
CA ALA A 105 4.81 13.37 9.48
C ALA A 105 5.93 13.52 10.53
N ARG A 106 6.53 14.70 10.59
CA ARG A 106 7.40 15.09 11.72
C ARG A 106 6.57 15.47 12.94
#